data_AF-A0A9D4T1R7-F1
#
_entry.id   AF-A0A9D4T1R7-F1
#
_cell.length_a   1.000
_cell.length_b   1.000
_cell.length_c   1.000
_cell.angle_alpha   90.00
_cell.angle_beta   90.00
_cell.angle_gamma   90.00
#
_symmetry.space_group_name_H-M   'P 1'
#
loop_
_entity.id
_entity.type
_entity.pdbx_description
1 polymer ?
#
loop_
_entity_poly.entity_id
_entity_poly.type
_entity_poly.pdbx_seq_one_letter_code
_entity_poly.pdbx_strand_id
1 'polypeptide(L)'
;MSIHGPQDQQRQDGDEPSVHEHRENHRYHVSSMAQYERMYRESVDDPAAFWGKLAQRLDWKVPPSPDRFLAYNFDPRAGPVRVMWMQGGITNACYNALDRHVLAGRGDKVAYYW
;
A
#
# COMPACT_ATOMS: atom_id res chain seq x y z
N MET A 1 -14.29 32.32 -64.00
CA MET A 1 -14.02 31.25 -63.01
C MET A 1 -13.51 31.93 -61.74
N SER A 2 -13.95 31.45 -60.56
CA SER A 2 -13.73 31.97 -59.19
C SER A 2 -14.66 33.15 -58.82
N ILE A 3 -15.79 33.03 -58.08
CA ILE A 3 -16.10 32.56 -56.69
C ILE A 3 -15.09 33.09 -55.65
N HIS A 4 -15.43 33.79 -54.55
CA HIS A 4 -16.40 33.62 -53.45
C HIS A 4 -16.42 34.96 -52.64
N GLY A 5 -17.55 35.55 -52.18
CA GLY A 5 -18.28 35.25 -50.93
C GLY A 5 -17.81 36.15 -49.75
N PRO A 6 -18.68 36.91 -49.05
CA PRO A 6 -18.26 37.87 -48.01
C PRO A 6 -17.90 37.20 -46.67
N GLN A 7 -17.08 37.91 -45.89
CA GLN A 7 -16.53 37.51 -44.60
C GLN A 7 -17.61 37.40 -43.51
N ASP A 8 -17.76 36.22 -42.92
CA ASP A 8 -18.57 36.01 -41.71
C ASP A 8 -17.69 35.96 -40.46
N GLN A 9 -18.14 36.69 -39.46
CA GLN A 9 -17.48 36.98 -38.20
C GLN A 9 -17.71 35.85 -37.18
N GLN A 10 -16.61 35.40 -36.56
CA GLN A 10 -16.50 34.84 -35.21
C GLN A 10 -17.63 33.94 -34.69
N ARG A 11 -17.35 32.63 -34.60
CA ARG A 11 -17.68 31.84 -33.40
C ARG A 11 -16.38 31.29 -32.83
N GLN A 12 -16.02 31.78 -31.65
CA GLN A 12 -15.02 31.15 -30.81
C GLN A 12 -15.63 29.85 -30.32
N ASP A 13 -15.11 28.73 -30.81
CA ASP A 13 -15.33 27.43 -30.16
C ASP A 13 -14.69 27.55 -28.78
N GLY A 14 -15.56 27.63 -27.77
CA GLY A 14 -15.20 27.82 -26.39
C GLY A 14 -14.25 26.74 -25.91
N ASP A 15 -13.34 27.15 -25.02
CA ASP A 15 -12.44 26.30 -24.26
C ASP A 15 -13.12 25.00 -23.82
N GLU A 16 -12.81 23.91 -24.51
CA GLU A 16 -13.03 22.57 -23.98
C GLU A 16 -12.08 22.45 -22.78
N PRO A 17 -12.56 22.30 -21.54
CA PRO A 17 -11.68 22.21 -20.41
C PRO A 17 -10.83 20.93 -20.56
N SER A 18 -9.53 21.14 -20.78
CA SER A 18 -8.50 20.11 -20.76
C SER A 18 -8.75 19.16 -19.59
N VAL A 19 -9.04 17.90 -19.91
CA VAL A 19 -9.36 16.81 -18.96
C VAL A 19 -8.17 16.43 -18.05
N HIS A 20 -7.13 17.26 -18.00
CA HIS A 20 -5.86 16.96 -17.35
C HIS A 20 -5.54 17.80 -16.12
N GLU A 21 -6.44 18.68 -15.66
CA GLU A 21 -6.15 19.56 -14.53
C GLU A 21 -6.72 19.09 -13.19
N HIS A 22 -6.47 17.82 -12.84
CA HIS A 22 -6.48 17.35 -11.44
C HIS A 22 -5.46 16.19 -11.25
N ARG A 23 -4.18 16.41 -11.60
CA ARG A 23 -3.11 15.52 -11.12
C ARG A 23 -2.74 15.92 -9.70
N GLU A 24 -3.58 15.57 -8.74
CA GLU A 24 -3.14 15.46 -7.35
C GLU A 24 -1.89 14.57 -7.32
N ASN A 25 -0.88 14.97 -6.52
CA ASN A 25 0.41 14.31 -6.30
C ASN A 25 0.26 12.84 -5.83
N HIS A 26 -0.17 11.95 -6.73
CA HIS A 26 -0.37 10.53 -6.47
C HIS A 26 1.00 9.84 -6.41
N ARG A 27 1.61 9.87 -5.23
CA ARG A 27 2.82 9.12 -4.96
C ARG A 27 2.46 7.66 -4.70
N TYR A 28 2.52 6.84 -5.73
CA TYR A 28 2.37 5.39 -5.60
C TYR A 28 3.46 4.81 -4.68
N HIS A 29 3.10 3.87 -3.80
CA HIS A 29 4.06 3.18 -2.95
C HIS A 29 5.01 2.27 -3.75
N VAL A 30 4.55 1.81 -4.91
CA VAL A 30 5.34 1.09 -5.91
C VAL A 30 5.15 1.81 -7.24
N SER A 31 6.20 2.45 -7.74
CA SER A 31 6.13 3.38 -8.88
C SER A 31 6.56 2.77 -10.21
N SER A 32 7.03 1.52 -10.24
CA SER A 32 7.44 0.83 -11.46
C SER A 32 7.36 -0.70 -11.32
N MET A 33 7.28 -1.39 -12.46
CA MET A 33 7.36 -2.87 -12.49
C MET A 33 8.70 -3.38 -11.96
N ALA A 34 9.80 -2.71 -12.29
CA ALA A 34 11.11 -3.07 -11.76
C ALA A 34 11.16 -2.99 -10.21
N GLN A 35 10.49 -2.00 -9.61
CA GLN A 35 10.41 -1.92 -8.15
C GLN A 35 9.55 -3.07 -7.58
N TYR A 36 8.41 -3.37 -8.20
CA TYR A 36 7.57 -4.49 -7.83
C TYR A 36 8.33 -5.82 -7.87
N GLU A 37 8.97 -6.13 -9.00
CA GLU A 37 9.72 -7.38 -9.21
C GLU A 37 10.81 -7.56 -8.17
N ARG A 38 11.54 -6.47 -7.85
CA ARG A 38 12.55 -6.49 -6.79
C ARG A 38 11.93 -6.81 -5.43
N MET A 39 10.87 -6.10 -5.03
CA MET A 39 10.22 -6.32 -3.73
C MET A 39 9.61 -7.71 -3.63
N TYR A 40 9.02 -8.20 -4.71
CA TYR A 40 8.48 -9.56 -4.81
C TYR A 40 9.57 -10.60 -4.61
N ARG A 41 10.68 -10.48 -5.33
CA ARG A 41 11.82 -11.39 -5.17
C ARG A 41 12.36 -11.38 -3.74
N GLU A 42 12.56 -10.20 -3.14
CA GLU A 42 12.98 -10.09 -1.74
C GLU A 42 12.00 -10.78 -0.78
N SER A 43 10.68 -10.66 -1.02
CA SER A 43 9.64 -11.27 -0.18
C SER A 43 9.57 -12.80 -0.24
N VAL A 44 10.11 -13.41 -1.31
CA VAL A 44 10.09 -14.85 -1.56
C VAL A 44 11.43 -15.49 -1.22
N ASP A 45 12.53 -14.84 -1.59
CA ASP A 45 13.89 -15.38 -1.40
C ASP A 45 14.35 -15.26 0.06
N ASP A 46 14.01 -14.15 0.74
CA ASP A 46 14.25 -13.96 2.19
C ASP A 46 12.99 -13.41 2.89
N PRO A 47 11.97 -14.27 3.07
CA PRO A 47 10.68 -13.85 3.62
C PRO A 47 10.81 -13.35 5.06
N ALA A 48 11.72 -13.93 5.86
CA ALA A 48 11.90 -13.53 7.25
C ALA A 48 12.43 -12.09 7.35
N ALA A 49 13.44 -11.73 6.55
CA ALA A 49 13.97 -10.38 6.56
C ALA A 49 12.98 -9.37 5.97
N PHE A 50 12.38 -9.68 4.82
CA PHE A 50 11.48 -8.76 4.13
C PHE A 50 10.22 -8.47 4.96
N TRP A 51 9.50 -9.52 5.39
CA TRP A 51 8.30 -9.35 6.19
C TRP A 51 8.61 -8.89 7.61
N GLY A 52 9.78 -9.26 8.16
CA GLY A 52 10.28 -8.75 9.42
C GLY A 52 10.41 -7.23 9.43
N LYS A 53 10.95 -6.65 8.36
CA LYS A 53 11.01 -5.19 8.17
C LYS A 53 9.62 -4.55 8.13
N LEU A 54 8.68 -5.16 7.41
CA LEU A 54 7.31 -4.62 7.31
C LEU A 54 6.53 -4.73 8.61
N ALA A 55 6.75 -5.79 9.39
CA ALA A 55 6.09 -6.01 10.67
C ALA A 55 6.46 -4.94 11.72
N GLN A 56 7.59 -4.24 11.57
CA GLN A 56 7.98 -3.11 12.44
C GLN A 56 6.99 -1.92 12.35
N ARG A 57 6.10 -1.91 11.35
CA ARG A 57 5.05 -0.88 11.21
C ARG A 57 3.87 -1.08 12.16
N LEU A 58 3.78 -2.25 12.78
CA LEU A 58 2.80 -2.54 13.81
C LEU A 58 3.35 -2.09 15.17
N ASP A 59 2.45 -1.68 16.03
CA ASP A 59 2.73 -1.40 17.42
C ASP A 59 2.77 -2.71 18.18
N TRP A 60 3.94 -3.02 18.75
CA TRP A 60 4.19 -4.22 19.52
C TRP A 60 4.35 -3.87 20.99
N LYS A 61 3.66 -4.61 21.86
CA LYS A 61 3.96 -4.60 23.29
C LYS A 61 5.27 -5.33 23.56
N VAL A 62 5.47 -6.47 22.88
CA VAL A 62 6.73 -7.20 22.82
C VAL A 62 7.01 -7.49 21.35
N PRO A 63 8.09 -6.95 20.76
CA PRO A 63 8.43 -7.25 19.36
C PRO A 63 8.77 -8.74 19.16
N PRO A 64 8.49 -9.32 17.99
CA PRO A 64 8.90 -10.68 17.67
C PRO A 64 10.43 -10.82 17.57
N SER A 65 10.93 -12.00 17.90
CA SER A 65 12.36 -12.33 17.80
C SER A 65 12.76 -12.44 16.32
N PRO A 66 13.79 -11.71 15.83
CA PRO A 66 14.25 -11.83 14.44
C PRO A 66 14.61 -13.27 14.05
N ASP A 67 15.32 -13.98 14.94
CA ASP A 67 15.80 -15.35 14.72
C ASP A 67 14.67 -16.41 14.63
N ARG A 68 13.45 -16.05 15.03
CA ARG A 68 12.27 -16.93 15.04
C ARG A 68 11.08 -16.28 14.34
N PHE A 69 11.35 -15.41 13.38
CA PHE A 69 10.30 -14.66 12.70
C PHE A 69 9.42 -15.55 11.83
N LEU A 70 9.99 -16.56 11.18
CA LEU A 70 9.28 -17.52 10.33
C LEU A 70 9.79 -18.93 10.58
N ALA A 71 8.88 -19.85 10.91
CA ALA A 71 9.14 -21.28 10.95
C ALA A 71 7.95 -22.04 10.37
N TYR A 72 8.19 -22.96 9.43
CA TYR A 72 7.13 -23.74 8.80
C TYR A 72 7.55 -25.17 8.50
N ASN A 73 6.56 -26.05 8.40
CA ASN A 73 6.68 -27.39 7.85
C ASN A 73 5.44 -27.66 7.00
N PHE A 74 5.64 -27.92 5.71
CA PHE A 74 4.58 -28.35 4.79
C PHE A 74 4.68 -29.84 4.44
N ASP A 75 5.75 -30.53 4.84
CA ASP A 75 5.89 -31.97 4.61
C ASP A 75 5.24 -32.74 5.77
N PRO A 76 4.09 -33.41 5.53
CA PRO A 76 3.42 -34.20 6.56
C PRO A 76 4.25 -35.42 7.01
N ARG A 77 5.26 -35.83 6.24
CA ARG A 77 6.18 -36.94 6.61
C ARG A 77 7.27 -36.48 7.58
N ALA A 78 7.65 -35.20 7.54
CA ALA A 78 8.65 -34.60 8.43
C ALA A 78 8.08 -34.15 9.79
N GLY A 79 6.78 -34.32 10.01
CA GLY A 79 6.08 -33.97 11.24
C GLY A 79 4.76 -33.23 10.97
N PRO A 80 4.12 -32.65 11.99
CA PRO A 80 2.88 -31.91 11.82
C PRO A 80 3.06 -30.73 10.87
N VAL A 81 2.08 -30.54 9.98
CA VAL A 81 2.00 -29.35 9.13
C VAL A 81 1.77 -28.13 10.02
N ARG A 82 2.67 -27.15 9.95
CA ARG A 82 2.60 -25.93 10.77
C ARG A 82 3.21 -24.75 10.05
N VAL A 83 2.71 -23.56 10.34
CA VAL A 83 3.28 -22.29 9.91
C VAL A 83 3.20 -21.33 11.08
N MET A 84 4.33 -20.78 11.48
CA MET A 84 4.46 -19.85 12.59
C MET A 84 5.16 -18.59 12.11
N TRP A 85 4.55 -17.45 12.41
CA TRP A 85 5.09 -16.12 12.10
C TRP A 85 5.18 -15.29 13.37
N MET A 86 6.15 -14.37 13.41
CA MET A 86 6.32 -13.36 14.45
C MET A 86 6.37 -13.98 15.86
N GLN A 87 7.09 -15.11 16.01
CA GLN A 87 7.09 -15.85 17.26
C GLN A 87 7.66 -15.02 18.42
N GLY A 88 6.99 -15.09 19.57
CA GLY A 88 7.31 -14.29 20.76
C GLY A 88 6.77 -12.85 20.71
N GLY A 89 6.23 -12.41 19.57
CA GLY A 89 5.59 -11.12 19.44
C GLY A 89 4.26 -11.05 20.19
N ILE A 90 4.05 -9.97 20.94
CA ILE A 90 2.79 -9.66 21.63
C ILE A 90 2.29 -8.31 21.12
N THR A 91 1.11 -8.31 20.53
CA THR A 91 0.42 -7.10 20.05
C THR A 91 -1.08 -7.21 20.30
N ASN A 92 -1.81 -6.13 20.05
CA ASN A 92 -3.26 -6.08 20.11
C ASN A 92 -3.80 -5.49 18.80
N ALA A 93 -4.77 -6.18 18.19
CA ALA A 93 -5.36 -5.78 16.92
C ALA A 93 -6.15 -4.46 17.05
N CYS A 94 -6.96 -4.30 18.10
CA CYS A 94 -7.70 -3.07 18.39
C CYS A 94 -6.73 -1.89 18.56
N TYR A 95 -5.64 -2.08 19.30
CA TYR A 95 -4.64 -1.03 19.50
C TYR A 95 -4.05 -0.53 18.17
N ASN A 96 -3.72 -1.46 17.27
CA ASN A 96 -3.18 -1.13 15.94
C ASN A 96 -4.23 -0.54 14.98
N ALA A 97 -5.50 -0.90 15.14
CA ALA A 97 -6.58 -0.46 14.25
C ALA A 97 -7.25 0.84 14.72
N LEU A 98 -7.21 1.15 16.02
CA LEU A 98 -7.97 2.24 16.62
C LEU A 98 -7.12 3.08 17.60
N ASP A 99 -6.71 2.50 18.73
CA ASP A 99 -6.16 3.25 19.87
C ASP A 99 -4.97 4.11 19.46
N ARG A 100 -4.01 3.55 18.72
CA ARG A 100 -2.83 4.30 18.26
C ARG A 100 -3.19 5.50 17.37
N HIS A 101 -4.29 5.43 16.63
CA HIS A 101 -4.73 6.53 15.77
C HIS A 101 -5.38 7.63 16.58
N VAL A 102 -6.22 7.29 17.56
CA VAL A 102 -6.82 8.25 18.50
C VAL A 102 -5.72 8.95 19.31
N LEU A 103 -4.78 8.18 19.88
CA LEU A 103 -3.64 8.71 20.64
C LEU A 103 -2.72 9.60 19.79
N ALA A 104 -2.62 9.35 18.49
CA ALA A 104 -1.90 10.21 17.54
C ALA A 104 -2.70 11.46 17.10
N GLY A 105 -3.77 11.83 17.83
CA GLY A 105 -4.57 13.03 17.58
C GLY A 105 -5.54 12.90 16.41
N ARG A 106 -5.86 11.68 15.96
CA ARG A 106 -6.81 11.44 14.86
C ARG A 106 -8.17 10.93 15.33
N GLY A 107 -8.55 11.26 16.56
CA GLY A 107 -9.81 10.82 17.18
C GLY A 107 -11.05 11.26 16.40
N ASP A 108 -11.03 12.46 15.83
CA ASP A 108 -12.17 13.02 15.07
C ASP A 108 -12.19 12.58 13.60
N LYS A 109 -11.18 11.79 13.15
CA LYS A 109 -11.15 11.29 11.78
C LYS A 109 -12.15 10.15 11.63
N VAL A 110 -13.08 10.29 10.67
CA VAL A 110 -14.03 9.23 10.33
C VAL A 110 -13.28 7.94 9.97
N ALA A 111 -13.55 6.87 10.73
CA ALA A 111 -12.92 5.57 10.52
C ALA A 111 -13.72 4.67 9.57
N TYR A 112 -15.04 4.83 9.51
CA TYR A 112 -15.95 3.99 8.72
C TYR A 112 -17.18 4.80 8.29
N TYR A 113 -17.58 4.66 7.03
CA TYR A 113 -18.85 5.14 6.49
C TYR A 113 -19.76 3.92 6.30
N TRP A 114 -21.04 4.04 6.66
CA TRP A 114 -22.03 2.97 6.54
C TRP A 114 -23.14 3.34 5.56
#